data_AF-A0A379WHJ0-F1
#
_entry.id   AF-A0A379WHJ0-F1
#
_cell.length_a   1.000
_cell.length_b   1.000
_cell.length_c   1.000
_cell.angle_alpha   90.00
_cell.angle_beta   90.00
_cell.angle_gamma   90.00
#
_symmetry.space_group_name_H-M   'P 1'
#
loop_
_entity.id
_entity.type
_entity.pdbx_description
1 polymer ?
#
loop_
_entity_poly.entity_id
_entity_poly.type
_entity_poly.pdbx_seq_one_letter_code
_entity_poly.pdbx_strand_id
1 'polypeptide(L)'
;MLNIIRGRLYINELIYAKGQRFLCSTVMTPTSPYFIPRADYKRKPDIAIYYYRDTPFFNGYKMTYMQRGNYVAVINPLSYSEVMSDDPALAWECMIR
;
A
#
# COMPACT_ATOMS: atom_id res chain seq x y z
N MET A 1 12.90 24.33 14.85
CA MET A 1 12.77 24.42 13.37
C MET A 1 12.60 22.99 12.86
N LEU A 2 11.37 22.52 12.70
CA LEU A 2 11.06 21.17 12.24
C LEU A 2 11.02 21.19 10.71
N ASN A 3 11.99 20.53 10.08
CA ASN A 3 12.05 20.37 8.63
C ASN A 3 10.88 19.49 8.19
N ILE A 4 9.93 20.05 7.45
CA ILE A 4 8.87 19.30 6.78
C ILE A 4 9.50 18.55 5.61
N ILE A 5 9.77 17.25 5.80
CA ILE A 5 10.16 16.37 4.70
C ILE A 5 8.89 15.89 4.01
N ARG A 6 8.62 16.40 2.80
CA ARG A 6 7.53 15.90 1.95
C ARG A 6 7.96 14.58 1.31
N GLY A 7 7.77 13.48 2.02
CA GLY A 7 7.95 12.14 1.46
C GLY A 7 6.93 11.89 0.35
N ARG A 8 7.40 11.70 -0.89
CA ARG A 8 6.54 11.17 -1.96
C ARG A 8 6.49 9.66 -1.78
N LEU A 9 5.30 9.14 -1.50
CA LEU A 9 5.06 7.71 -1.52
C LEU A 9 5.04 7.26 -2.98
N TYR A 10 6.08 6.55 -3.43
CA TYR A 10 6.10 6.03 -4.79
C TYR A 10 5.28 4.74 -4.84
N ILE A 11 4.20 4.77 -5.61
CA ILE A 11 3.42 3.58 -5.92
C ILE A 11 4.18 2.83 -7.02
N ASN A 12 4.69 1.65 -6.69
CA ASN A 12 5.39 0.80 -7.64
C ASN A 12 4.42 0.12 -8.60
N GLU A 13 3.24 -0.26 -8.11
CA GLU A 13 2.24 -0.94 -8.91
C GLU A 13 0.83 -0.83 -8.32
N LEU A 14 -0.18 -1.04 -9.17
CA LEU A 14 -1.56 -1.23 -8.78
C LEU A 14 -2.02 -2.65 -9.11
N ILE A 15 -2.55 -3.35 -8.11
CA ILE A 15 -3.09 -4.70 -8.24
C ILE A 15 -4.62 -4.63 -8.07
N TYR A 16 -5.35 -5.29 -8.96
CA TYR A 16 -6.76 -5.56 -8.79
C TYR A 16 -6.96 -6.82 -7.95
N ALA A 17 -7.78 -6.72 -6.92
CA ALA A 17 -8.05 -7.78 -5.97
C ALA A 17 -9.55 -7.91 -5.67
N LYS A 18 -9.96 -9.12 -5.30
CA LYS A 18 -11.29 -9.38 -4.72
C LYS A 18 -11.11 -9.95 -3.32
N GLY A 19 -11.24 -9.09 -2.31
CA GLY A 19 -10.86 -9.43 -0.94
C GLY A 19 -9.36 -9.76 -0.85
N GLN A 20 -9.02 -10.96 -0.36
CA GLN A 20 -7.62 -11.43 -0.26
C GLN A 20 -7.08 -12.09 -1.55
N ARG A 21 -7.86 -12.07 -2.63
CA ARG A 21 -7.48 -12.69 -3.91
C ARG A 21 -6.92 -11.63 -4.85
N PHE A 22 -5.60 -11.61 -5.02
CA PHE A 22 -4.93 -10.70 -5.94
C PHE A 22 -4.95 -11.34 -7.33
N LEU A 23 -5.55 -10.64 -8.29
CA LEU A 23 -5.94 -11.23 -9.58
C LEU A 23 -4.96 -10.87 -10.69
N CYS A 24 -4.65 -9.58 -10.82
CA CYS A 24 -3.76 -9.05 -11.84
C CYS A 24 -3.25 -7.67 -11.42
N SER A 25 -2.18 -7.24 -12.05
CA SER A 25 -1.60 -5.92 -11.89
C SER A 25 -1.48 -5.23 -13.25
N THR A 26 -0.93 -4.02 -13.26
CA THR A 26 -0.67 -3.29 -14.51
C THR A 26 0.36 -3.95 -15.42
N VAL A 27 1.25 -4.81 -14.90
CA VAL A 27 2.29 -5.47 -15.71
C VAL A 27 2.26 -7.00 -15.68
N MET A 28 1.46 -7.64 -14.82
CA MET A 28 1.42 -9.10 -14.68
C MET A 28 0.00 -9.63 -14.42
N THR A 29 -0.34 -10.76 -15.05
CA THR A 29 -1.54 -11.55 -14.72
C THR A 29 -1.11 -13.00 -14.43
N PRO A 30 -1.08 -13.44 -13.16
CA PRO A 30 -0.72 -14.82 -12.83
C PRO A 30 -1.79 -15.82 -13.33
N THR A 31 -1.36 -17.04 -13.68
CA THR A 31 -2.25 -18.12 -14.16
C THR A 31 -3.33 -18.49 -13.14
N SER A 32 -3.05 -18.31 -11.84
CA SER A 32 -4.00 -18.48 -10.76
C SER A 32 -3.95 -17.27 -9.80
N PRO A 33 -5.08 -16.88 -9.18
CA PRO A 33 -5.10 -15.81 -8.19
C PRO A 33 -4.13 -16.08 -7.04
N TYR A 34 -3.35 -15.08 -6.66
CA TYR A 34 -2.53 -15.14 -5.46
C TYR A 34 -3.40 -14.83 -4.23
N PHE A 35 -3.36 -15.71 -3.23
CA PHE A 35 -4.07 -15.51 -1.96
C PHE A 35 -3.10 -14.91 -0.95
N ILE A 36 -3.25 -13.62 -0.69
CA ILE A 36 -2.40 -12.94 0.30
C ILE A 36 -2.80 -13.40 1.72
N PRO A 37 -1.82 -13.68 2.61
CA PRO A 37 -2.11 -13.96 4.02
C PRO A 37 -2.85 -12.80 4.71
N ARG A 38 -3.34 -13.04 5.92
CA ARG A 38 -4.07 -12.05 6.72
C ARG A 38 -3.30 -10.72 6.78
N ALA A 39 -4.04 -9.62 6.61
CA ALA A 39 -3.54 -8.26 6.75
C ALA A 39 -3.10 -7.97 8.20
N ASP A 40 -2.01 -7.24 8.34
CA ASP A 40 -1.49 -6.80 9.64
C ASP A 40 -2.37 -5.70 10.23
N TYR A 41 -2.94 -4.86 9.37
CA TYR A 41 -3.87 -3.80 9.74
C TYR A 41 -5.15 -3.85 8.90
N LYS A 42 -6.29 -3.60 9.55
CA LYS A 42 -7.58 -3.42 8.89
C LYS A 42 -8.33 -2.25 9.51
N ARG A 43 -8.95 -1.41 8.67
CA ARG A 43 -9.81 -0.30 9.10
C ARG A 43 -11.08 -0.27 8.27
N LYS A 44 -12.21 -0.01 8.91
CA LYS A 44 -13.48 0.23 8.22
C LYS A 44 -13.39 1.51 7.37
N PRO A 45 -14.08 1.59 6.23
CA PRO A 45 -14.99 0.58 5.69
C PRO A 45 -14.27 -0.59 4.98
N ASP A 46 -13.13 -0.38 4.33
CA ASP A 46 -12.56 -1.34 3.38
C ASP A 46 -11.04 -1.22 3.18
N ILE A 47 -10.30 -0.84 4.24
CA ILE A 47 -8.85 -0.66 4.21
C ILE A 47 -8.15 -1.88 4.81
N ALA A 48 -7.12 -2.38 4.13
CA ALA A 48 -6.21 -3.38 4.65
C ALA A 48 -4.75 -3.05 4.29
N ILE A 49 -3.83 -3.26 5.22
CA ILE A 49 -2.38 -3.07 4.97
C ILE A 49 -1.66 -4.37 5.28
N TYR A 50 -0.78 -4.77 4.35
CA TYR A 50 0.08 -5.94 4.44
C TYR A 50 1.53 -5.47 4.37
N TYR A 51 2.24 -5.55 5.50
CA TYR A 51 3.62 -5.09 5.59
C TYR A 51 4.59 -6.17 5.11
N TYR A 52 5.61 -5.77 4.36
CA TYR A 52 6.77 -6.62 4.02
C TYR A 52 6.42 -8.01 3.47
N ARG A 53 5.41 -8.09 2.58
CA ARG A 53 5.03 -9.36 1.94
C ARG A 53 5.89 -9.59 0.70
N ASP A 54 6.45 -10.79 0.62
CA ASP A 54 7.00 -11.33 -0.62
C ASP A 54 5.85 -12.00 -1.38
N THR A 55 5.53 -11.47 -2.56
CA THR A 55 4.43 -11.96 -3.38
C THR A 55 4.91 -12.20 -4.80
N PRO A 56 4.24 -13.03 -5.61
CA PRO A 56 4.61 -13.24 -7.00
C PRO A 56 4.70 -11.96 -7.85
N PHE A 57 4.00 -10.88 -7.46
CA PHE A 57 4.07 -9.59 -8.15
C PHE A 57 5.43 -8.89 -8.00
N PHE A 58 6.14 -9.16 -6.90
CA PHE A 58 7.46 -8.62 -6.60
C PHE A 58 8.33 -9.70 -5.95
N ASN A 59 8.58 -10.78 -6.68
CA ASN A 59 9.28 -11.96 -6.17
C ASN A 59 10.68 -11.60 -5.64
N GLY A 60 10.96 -11.97 -4.40
CA GLY A 60 12.24 -11.67 -3.73
C GLY A 60 12.33 -10.26 -3.14
N TYR A 61 11.29 -9.43 -3.29
CA TYR A 61 11.21 -8.10 -2.70
C TYR A 61 10.05 -8.03 -1.71
N LYS A 62 10.37 -7.74 -0.45
CA LYS A 62 9.36 -7.59 0.60
C LYS A 62 8.71 -6.21 0.51
N MET A 63 7.53 -6.14 -0.11
CA MET A 63 6.82 -4.89 -0.37
C MET A 63 5.70 -4.64 0.66
N THR A 64 5.26 -3.39 0.78
CA THR A 64 4.04 -3.03 1.53
C THR A 64 2.87 -2.91 0.56
N TYR A 65 1.75 -3.55 0.88
CA TYR A 65 0.55 -3.56 0.06
C TYR A 65 -0.56 -2.83 0.82
N MET A 66 -1.08 -1.76 0.24
CA MET A 66 -2.18 -0.97 0.79
C MET A 66 -3.43 -1.18 -0.05
N GLN A 67 -4.40 -1.90 0.50
CA GLN A 67 -5.66 -2.21 -0.16
C GLN A 67 -6.76 -1.23 0.27
N ARG A 68 -7.51 -0.74 -0.70
CA ARG A 68 -8.80 -0.06 -0.53
C ARG A 68 -9.81 -0.63 -1.54
N GLY A 69 -10.86 -1.27 -1.03
CA GLY A 69 -11.83 -1.96 -1.86
C GLY A 69 -11.17 -3.07 -2.71
N ASN A 70 -11.28 -2.94 -4.03
CA ASN A 70 -10.73 -3.91 -4.99
C ASN A 70 -9.36 -3.53 -5.55
N TYR A 71 -8.73 -2.46 -5.05
CA TYR A 71 -7.42 -2.02 -5.55
C TYR A 71 -6.38 -2.04 -4.44
N VAL A 72 -5.17 -2.45 -4.80
CA VAL A 72 -4.03 -2.57 -3.89
C VAL A 72 -2.86 -1.80 -4.48
N ALA A 73 -2.40 -0.78 -3.77
CA ALA A 73 -1.17 -0.08 -4.10
C ALA A 73 0.03 -0.83 -3.51
N VAL A 74 1.03 -1.11 -4.33
CA VAL A 74 2.29 -1.71 -3.90
C VAL A 74 3.31 -0.60 -3.68
N ILE A 75 3.94 -0.59 -2.51
CA ILE A 75 4.87 0.44 -2.10
C ILE A 75 6.17 -0.23 -1.66
N ASN A 76 7.28 0.23 -2.20
CA ASN A 76 8.61 -0.18 -1.74
C ASN A 76 8.86 0.41 -0.34
N PRO A 77 9.08 -0.40 0.71
CA PRO A 77 9.39 0.12 2.04
C PRO A 77 10.69 0.94 2.09
N LEU A 78 11.62 0.73 1.14
CA LEU A 78 12.84 1.54 1.02
C LEU A 78 12.60 2.90 0.33
N SER A 79 11.41 3.13 -0.23
CA SER A 79 11.06 4.41 -0.88
C SER A 79 10.54 5.45 0.11
N TYR A 80 10.25 5.06 1.35
CA TYR A 80 9.94 6.01 2.40
C TYR A 80 11.26 6.65 2.83
N SER A 81 11.44 7.94 2.51
CA SER A 81 12.29 8.78 3.35
C SER A 81 11.68 8.70 4.75
N GLU A 82 12.45 8.17 5.69
CA GLU A 82 12.05 7.94 7.07
C GLU A 82 11.36 9.19 7.64
N VAL A 83 10.39 8.96 8.53
CA VAL A 83 9.57 9.93 9.28
C VAL A 83 8.16 10.17 8.70
N MET A 84 7.24 9.23 8.99
CA MET A 84 5.84 9.62 9.20
C MET A 84 5.76 10.21 10.61
N SER A 85 5.49 11.52 10.70
CA SER A 85 5.24 12.19 11.98
C SER A 85 3.82 11.89 12.46
N ASP A 86 3.69 11.65 13.75
CA ASP A 86 2.47 11.49 14.53
C ASP A 86 1.84 12.81 14.97
N ASP A 87 2.37 13.96 14.49
CA ASP A 87 1.87 15.29 14.83
C ASP A 87 0.46 15.52 14.23
N PRO A 88 -0.59 15.66 15.07
CA PRO A 88 -1.96 15.91 14.62
C PRO A 88 -2.10 17.23 13.84
N ALA A 89 -1.17 18.18 13.98
CA ALA A 89 -1.17 19.44 13.25
C ALA A 89 -0.86 19.28 11.74
N LEU A 90 -0.39 18.09 11.32
CA LEU A 90 -0.06 17.78 9.92
C LEU A 90 -1.24 17.17 9.15
N ALA A 91 -2.38 16.93 9.80
CA ALA A 91 -3.63 16.53 9.14
C ALA A 91 -4.33 17.77 8.53
N TRP A 92 -3.84 18.24 7.38
CA TRP A 92 -4.57 19.24 6.61
C TRP A 92 -5.71 18.57 5.85
N GLU A 93 -6.94 18.86 6.27
CA GLU A 93 -8.15 18.58 5.51
C GLU A 93 -8.19 19.51 4.28
N CYS A 94 -8.43 18.96 3.08
CA CYS A 94 -8.87 19.77 1.97
C CYS A 94 -10.30 20.27 2.26
N MET A 95 -10.41 21.49 2.79
CA MET A 95 -11.66 22.23 2.77
C MET A 95 -11.90 22.71 1.34
N ILE A 96 -12.81 22.02 0.63
CA ILE A 96 -13.42 22.58 -0.58
C ILE A 96 -14.45 23.60 -0.09
N ARG A 97 -14.27 24.87 -0.49
CA ARG A 97 -15.24 25.94 -0.31
C ARG A 97 -16.00 26.14 -1.60
#